data_AF-A0A8J8XXY2-F1
#
_entry.id   AF-A0A8J8XXY2-F1
#
_cell.length_a   1.000
_cell.length_b   1.000
_cell.length_c   1.000
_cell.angle_alpha   90.00
_cell.angle_beta   90.00
_cell.angle_gamma   90.00
#
_symmetry.space_group_name_H-M   'P 1'
#
loop_
_entity.id
_entity.type
_entity.pdbx_description
1 polymer ?
#
loop_
_entity_poly.entity_id
_entity_poly.type
_entity_poly.pdbx_seq_one_letter_code
_entity_poly.pdbx_strand_id
1 'polypeptide(L)'
;MSIIYTATSHPLPRTVGTKMTTPPRRSPPLRGRGHAGLRALAPMVNIHERSPVPACVPAHPDPSSSISPDDWRRLEGATFSVMCKIHPTVSSQHLRARVIDYVQRLFRLHHDGYQVISFGSVPLKTYLPDGDIDLTLLCAAISDENLENEVCAILKSEEQRKDSEFEVKDVKYVPAEVKLVKVPYSKIVDLYGGRSSL
;
A
#
# COMPACT_ATOMS: atom_id res chain seq x y z
N MET A 1 1.23 -9.30 12.71
CA MET A 1 0.15 -8.59 11.99
C MET A 1 0.50 -7.10 11.96
N SER A 2 0.30 -6.47 10.81
CA SER A 2 0.48 -5.04 10.62
C SER A 2 -0.85 -4.43 10.18
N ILE A 3 -1.30 -3.38 10.87
CA ILE A 3 -2.49 -2.62 10.49
C ILE A 3 -2.04 -1.22 10.08
N ILE A 4 -2.19 -0.91 8.80
CA ILE A 4 -2.15 0.44 8.26
C ILE A 4 -3.56 1.03 8.41
N TYR A 5 -3.67 2.32 8.71
CA TYR A 5 -4.97 2.99 8.77
C TYR A 5 -4.93 4.32 8.05
N THR A 6 -6.06 4.70 7.46
CA THR A 6 -6.21 5.96 6.70
C THR A 6 -7.66 6.45 6.78
N ALA A 7 -7.86 7.74 7.06
CA ALA A 7 -9.18 8.33 6.94
C ALA A 7 -9.42 8.70 5.48
N THR A 8 -10.49 8.17 4.89
CA THR A 8 -10.91 8.60 3.56
C THR A 8 -11.80 9.83 3.75
N SER A 9 -11.22 11.02 3.69
CA SER A 9 -12.00 12.25 3.55
C SER A 9 -12.59 12.32 2.13
N HIS A 10 -13.67 11.59 1.88
CA HIS A 10 -14.45 11.83 0.67
C HIS A 10 -15.18 13.18 0.84
N PRO A 11 -14.97 14.16 -0.04
CA PRO A 11 -15.86 15.31 -0.09
C PRO A 11 -17.24 14.80 -0.47
N LEU A 12 -18.24 15.01 0.40
CA LEU A 12 -19.65 14.82 0.07
C LEU A 12 -19.94 15.49 -1.29
N PRO A 13 -20.69 14.84 -2.20
CA PRO A 13 -21.10 15.49 -3.43
C PRO A 13 -21.88 16.75 -3.04
N ARG A 14 -21.34 17.92 -3.43
CA ARG A 14 -22.00 19.20 -3.23
C ARG A 14 -23.39 19.10 -3.83
N THR A 15 -24.41 19.17 -2.99
CA THR A 15 -25.79 19.36 -3.43
C THR A 15 -25.80 20.64 -4.26
N VAL A 16 -26.06 20.53 -5.55
CA VAL A 16 -26.21 21.69 -6.44
C VAL A 16 -27.49 22.42 -5.99
N GLY A 17 -27.31 23.38 -5.09
CA GLY A 17 -28.34 24.35 -4.77
C GLY A 17 -28.63 25.18 -6.00
N THR A 18 -29.90 25.19 -6.41
CA THR A 18 -30.45 25.97 -7.53
C THR A 18 -30.08 27.45 -7.35
N LYS A 19 -29.16 27.96 -8.18
CA LYS A 19 -28.84 29.40 -8.20
C LYS A 19 -30.02 30.16 -8.81
N MET A 20 -30.70 30.97 -7.98
CA MET A 20 -31.56 32.05 -8.45
C MET A 20 -30.70 33.09 -9.20
N THR A 21 -31.06 33.34 -10.44
CA THR A 21 -30.43 34.27 -11.39
C THR A 21 -30.87 35.70 -11.12
N THR A 22 -29.93 36.62 -10.90
CA THR A 22 -30.14 38.08 -10.92
C THR A 22 -29.58 38.68 -12.23
N PRO A 23 -30.25 39.68 -12.83
CA PRO A 23 -29.91 40.18 -14.17
C PRO A 23 -28.80 41.27 -14.16
N PRO A 24 -28.09 41.49 -15.29
CA PRO A 24 -26.96 42.40 -15.37
C PRO A 24 -27.35 43.87 -15.64
N ARG A 25 -26.54 44.80 -15.14
CA ARG A 25 -26.67 46.26 -15.33
C ARG A 25 -25.63 46.76 -16.36
N ARG A 26 -26.02 47.74 -17.20
CA ARG A 26 -25.30 48.28 -18.38
C ARG A 26 -24.32 49.45 -18.08
N SER A 27 -23.07 49.35 -18.62
CA SER A 27 -22.11 50.28 -19.32
C SER A 27 -21.92 51.78 -18.92
N PRO A 28 -20.79 52.53 -19.20
CA PRO A 28 -20.07 52.68 -20.52
C PRO A 28 -18.51 53.05 -20.46
N PRO A 29 -17.82 53.78 -21.41
CA PRO A 29 -16.68 53.23 -22.20
C PRO A 29 -15.32 54.02 -22.30
N LEU A 30 -14.30 53.34 -22.84
CA LEU A 30 -13.13 53.68 -23.72
C LEU A 30 -12.29 55.00 -23.61
N ARG A 31 -10.97 54.84 -23.42
CA ARG A 31 -9.83 55.66 -23.93
C ARG A 31 -8.50 54.92 -23.61
N GLY A 32 -7.42 54.82 -24.40
CA GLY A 32 -7.04 55.30 -25.72
C GLY A 32 -5.65 54.74 -26.16
N ARG A 33 -5.39 54.82 -27.48
CA ARG A 33 -4.13 54.92 -28.27
C ARG A 33 -2.74 54.61 -27.66
N GLY A 34 -1.93 53.85 -28.43
CA GLY A 34 -0.45 53.90 -28.43
C GLY A 34 0.18 52.94 -29.44
N HIS A 35 1.13 53.42 -30.25
CA HIS A 35 1.66 52.82 -31.50
C HIS A 35 2.92 51.95 -31.33
N ALA A 36 3.09 50.99 -32.27
CA ALA A 36 4.26 50.59 -33.06
C ALA A 36 5.66 50.33 -32.43
N GLY A 37 6.29 49.22 -32.85
CA GLY A 37 7.74 49.02 -32.77
C GLY A 37 8.20 47.60 -33.18
N LEU A 38 8.78 47.47 -34.37
CA LEU A 38 9.36 46.25 -34.97
C LEU A 38 10.89 46.15 -34.72
N ARG A 39 11.42 44.93 -34.83
CA ARG A 39 12.85 44.49 -34.95
C ARG A 39 13.70 44.57 -33.65
N ALA A 40 14.68 43.70 -33.40
CA ALA A 40 15.57 42.95 -34.28
C ALA A 40 16.11 41.64 -33.65
N LEU A 41 16.60 40.75 -34.51
CA LEU A 41 17.32 39.51 -34.24
C LEU A 41 18.75 39.79 -33.72
N ALA A 42 19.25 38.95 -32.81
CA ALA A 42 20.66 38.88 -32.43
C ALA A 42 21.26 37.50 -32.80
N PRO A 43 22.54 37.41 -33.19
CA PRO A 43 23.06 36.31 -34.00
C PRO A 43 23.59 35.12 -33.20
N MET A 44 23.73 34.02 -33.94
CA MET A 44 24.19 32.69 -33.53
C MET A 44 25.63 32.70 -33.00
N VAL A 45 25.84 32.09 -31.84
CA VAL A 45 27.19 31.71 -31.36
C VAL A 45 27.63 30.41 -32.05
N ASN A 46 28.84 30.46 -32.60
CA ASN A 46 29.47 29.40 -33.38
C ASN A 46 30.05 28.33 -32.43
N ILE A 47 29.47 27.13 -32.44
CA ILE A 47 29.95 25.97 -31.68
C ILE A 47 30.78 25.11 -32.63
N HIS A 48 32.10 25.30 -32.62
CA HIS A 48 33.02 24.35 -33.24
C HIS A 48 34.15 23.98 -32.28
N GLU A 49 33.83 23.12 -31.31
CA GLU A 49 34.81 22.26 -30.67
C GLU A 49 34.21 20.85 -30.59
N ARG A 50 34.54 20.02 -31.58
CA ARG A 50 34.26 18.59 -31.57
C ARG A 50 35.31 17.91 -30.69
N SER A 51 34.93 17.59 -29.46
CA SER A 51 35.66 16.64 -28.62
C SER A 51 35.60 15.24 -29.26
N PRO A 52 36.71 14.48 -29.37
CA PRO A 52 36.69 13.15 -29.96
C PRO A 52 36.01 12.17 -29.01
N VAL A 53 34.89 11.60 -29.45
CA VAL A 53 34.25 10.46 -28.77
C VAL A 53 35.19 9.25 -28.78
N PRO A 54 35.53 8.65 -27.62
CA PRO A 54 36.28 7.42 -27.60
C PRO A 54 35.46 6.28 -28.21
N ALA A 55 36.15 5.43 -28.96
CA ALA A 55 35.60 4.36 -29.77
C ALA A 55 34.71 3.39 -28.97
N CYS A 56 33.70 2.89 -29.70
CA CYS A 56 32.79 1.79 -29.40
C CYS A 56 33.21 0.87 -28.23
N VAL A 57 32.46 0.93 -27.13
CA VAL A 57 32.50 -0.07 -26.05
C VAL A 57 31.98 -1.40 -26.64
N PRO A 58 32.67 -2.54 -26.46
CA PRO A 58 32.16 -3.81 -26.95
C PRO A 58 30.77 -4.09 -26.35
N ALA A 59 29.87 -4.60 -27.18
CA ALA A 59 28.52 -4.99 -26.79
C ALA A 59 28.57 -5.83 -25.50
N HIS A 60 27.71 -5.46 -24.55
CA HIS A 60 27.49 -6.24 -23.33
C HIS A 60 27.25 -7.70 -23.75
N PRO A 61 28.05 -8.68 -23.28
CA PRO A 61 27.78 -10.08 -23.61
C PRO A 61 26.37 -10.41 -23.11
N ASP A 62 25.55 -11.00 -23.97
CA ASP A 62 24.19 -11.39 -23.62
C ASP A 62 24.26 -12.34 -22.41
N PRO A 63 23.70 -11.97 -21.23
CA PRO A 63 23.83 -12.75 -20.00
C PRO A 63 23.23 -14.16 -20.14
N SER A 64 22.31 -14.33 -21.08
CA SER A 64 21.66 -15.60 -21.48
C SER A 64 22.63 -16.66 -22.02
N SER A 65 23.84 -16.27 -22.45
CA SER A 65 24.84 -17.19 -23.00
C SER A 65 25.76 -17.84 -21.95
N SER A 66 25.59 -17.49 -20.66
CA SER A 66 26.52 -17.85 -19.58
C SER A 66 26.06 -18.98 -18.64
N ILE A 67 24.79 -19.39 -18.67
CA ILE A 67 24.24 -20.41 -17.77
C ILE A 67 23.95 -21.69 -18.55
N SER A 68 24.56 -22.80 -18.13
CA SER A 68 24.32 -24.08 -18.78
C SER A 68 22.90 -24.61 -18.52
N PRO A 69 22.32 -25.43 -19.42
CA PRO A 69 21.03 -26.07 -19.19
C PRO A 69 20.97 -26.91 -17.90
N ASP A 70 22.10 -27.52 -17.50
CA ASP A 70 22.18 -28.30 -16.27
C ASP A 70 22.17 -27.42 -15.02
N ASP A 71 22.81 -26.25 -15.08
CA ASP A 71 22.76 -25.28 -13.99
C ASP A 71 21.36 -24.68 -13.84
N TRP A 72 20.65 -24.43 -14.96
CA TRP A 72 19.23 -24.06 -14.94
C TRP A 72 18.37 -25.13 -14.28
N ARG A 73 18.53 -26.40 -14.64
CA ARG A 73 17.79 -27.51 -14.00
C ARG A 73 18.05 -27.59 -12.50
N ARG A 74 19.30 -27.40 -12.07
CA ARG A 74 19.66 -27.39 -10.64
C ARG A 74 19.02 -26.21 -9.93
N LEU A 75 19.03 -25.02 -10.54
CA LEU A 75 18.39 -23.82 -10.01
C LEU A 75 16.87 -23.98 -9.88
N GLU A 76 16.21 -24.52 -10.91
CA GLU A 76 14.78 -24.83 -10.90
C GLU A 76 14.44 -25.85 -9.81
N GLY A 77 15.23 -26.94 -9.69
CA GLY A 77 15.04 -27.95 -8.66
C GLY A 77 15.21 -27.41 -7.24
N ALA A 78 16.21 -26.55 -7.01
CA ALA A 78 16.41 -25.86 -5.75
C ALA A 78 15.25 -24.89 -5.45
N THR A 79 14.82 -24.12 -6.45
CA THR A 79 13.69 -23.19 -6.34
C THR A 79 12.40 -23.93 -5.98
N PHE A 80 12.10 -25.02 -6.69
CA PHE A 80 10.94 -25.87 -6.41
C PHE A 80 10.96 -26.42 -4.99
N SER A 81 12.13 -26.88 -4.53
CA SER A 81 12.32 -27.39 -3.16
C SER A 81 12.05 -26.33 -2.09
N VAL A 82 12.39 -25.07 -2.35
CA VAL A 82 12.04 -23.95 -1.47
C VAL A 82 10.54 -23.69 -1.52
N MET A 83 9.95 -23.58 -2.72
CA MET A 83 8.51 -23.33 -2.90
C MET A 83 7.65 -24.37 -2.19
N CYS A 84 8.01 -25.66 -2.26
CA CYS A 84 7.31 -26.73 -1.54
C CYS A 84 7.28 -26.54 -0.02
N LYS A 85 8.27 -25.83 0.57
CA LYS A 85 8.34 -25.58 2.01
C LYS A 85 7.61 -24.32 2.44
N ILE A 86 7.54 -23.32 1.57
CA ILE A 86 7.04 -21.98 1.93
C ILE A 86 5.67 -21.66 1.35
N HIS A 87 5.14 -22.49 0.44
CA HIS A 87 3.84 -22.19 -0.16
C HIS A 87 2.72 -22.21 0.89
N PRO A 88 1.68 -21.39 0.71
CA PRO A 88 0.51 -21.41 1.58
C PRO A 88 -0.16 -22.78 1.66
N THR A 89 -0.44 -23.23 2.88
CA THR A 89 -1.26 -24.42 3.16
C THR A 89 -2.73 -24.05 3.36
N VAL A 90 -3.63 -25.02 3.27
CA VAL A 90 -5.07 -24.81 3.56
C VAL A 90 -5.28 -24.29 4.99
N SER A 91 -4.58 -24.87 5.96
CA SER A 91 -4.64 -24.42 7.36
C SER A 91 -4.19 -22.97 7.51
N SER A 92 -3.11 -22.58 6.83
CA SER A 92 -2.59 -21.21 6.86
C SER A 92 -3.54 -20.20 6.18
N GLN A 93 -4.26 -20.61 5.13
CA GLN A 93 -5.29 -19.80 4.47
C GLN A 93 -6.48 -19.58 5.40
N HIS A 94 -6.98 -20.66 6.01
CA HIS A 94 -8.12 -20.61 6.92
C HIS A 94 -7.82 -19.77 8.16
N LEU A 95 -6.62 -19.91 8.73
CA LEU A 95 -6.20 -19.10 9.86
C LEU A 95 -6.18 -17.61 9.52
N ARG A 96 -5.51 -17.23 8.42
CA ARG A 96 -5.46 -15.83 8.00
C ARG A 96 -6.86 -15.26 7.76
N ALA A 97 -7.76 -16.04 7.17
CA ALA A 97 -9.16 -15.65 6.99
C ALA A 97 -9.88 -15.41 8.33
N ARG A 98 -9.70 -16.29 9.33
CA ARG A 98 -10.29 -16.11 10.66
C ARG A 98 -9.75 -14.90 11.40
N VAL A 99 -8.44 -14.63 11.30
CA VAL A 99 -7.84 -13.43 11.91
C VAL A 99 -8.42 -12.17 11.24
N ILE A 100 -8.53 -12.15 9.90
CA ILE A 100 -9.12 -11.01 9.17
C ILE A 100 -10.58 -10.81 9.58
N ASP A 101 -11.38 -11.87 9.66
CA ASP A 101 -12.77 -11.80 10.10
C ASP A 101 -12.89 -11.27 11.54
N TYR A 102 -12.04 -11.76 12.44
CA TYR A 102 -12.02 -11.29 13.82
C TYR A 102 -11.67 -9.80 13.92
N VAL A 103 -10.63 -9.33 13.23
CA VAL A 103 -10.26 -7.90 13.22
C VAL A 103 -11.38 -7.06 12.61
N GLN A 104 -12.01 -7.54 11.54
CA GLN A 104 -13.18 -6.91 10.95
C GLN A 104 -14.34 -6.78 11.93
N ARG A 105 -14.66 -7.83 12.69
CA ARG A 105 -15.69 -7.80 13.73
C ARG A 105 -15.31 -6.85 14.86
N LEU A 106 -14.06 -6.90 15.32
CA LEU A 106 -13.55 -6.04 16.38
C LEU A 106 -13.83 -4.57 16.06
N PHE A 107 -13.37 -4.08 14.90
CA PHE A 107 -13.61 -2.68 14.54
C PHE A 107 -15.09 -2.34 14.32
N ARG A 108 -15.87 -3.24 13.70
CA ARG A 108 -17.32 -3.03 13.51
C ARG A 108 -18.10 -2.92 14.82
N LEU A 109 -17.67 -3.57 15.90
CA LEU A 109 -18.30 -3.41 17.23
C LEU A 109 -18.21 -1.96 17.75
N HIS A 110 -17.19 -1.21 17.33
CA HIS A 110 -17.02 0.18 17.73
C HIS A 110 -17.75 1.15 16.80
N HIS A 111 -17.73 0.91 15.48
CA HIS A 111 -18.41 1.78 14.51
C HIS A 111 -18.62 1.08 13.15
N ASP A 112 -19.82 1.17 12.58
CA ASP A 112 -20.18 0.54 11.30
C ASP A 112 -19.44 1.12 10.09
N GLY A 113 -18.91 2.34 10.21
CA GLY A 113 -18.13 2.99 9.16
C GLY A 113 -16.70 2.47 9.00
N TYR A 114 -16.26 1.51 9.80
CA TYR A 114 -14.95 0.88 9.65
C TYR A 114 -14.94 -0.22 8.60
N GLN A 115 -13.97 -0.15 7.69
CA GLN A 115 -13.72 -1.19 6.70
C GLN A 115 -12.28 -1.69 6.81
N VAL A 116 -12.10 -2.99 7.07
CA VAL A 116 -10.79 -3.64 7.12
C VAL A 116 -10.56 -4.47 5.86
N ILE A 117 -9.49 -4.17 5.14
CA ILE A 117 -9.14 -4.80 3.86
C ILE A 117 -7.73 -5.39 3.98
N SER A 118 -7.54 -6.65 3.58
CA SER A 118 -6.19 -7.22 3.48
C SER A 118 -5.46 -6.70 2.26
N PHE A 119 -4.17 -6.39 2.40
CA PHE A 119 -3.28 -6.07 1.28
C PHE A 119 -2.00 -6.91 1.35
N GLY A 120 -1.05 -6.66 0.44
CA GLY A 120 0.23 -7.34 0.43
C GLY A 120 0.11 -8.80 0.01
N SER A 121 0.76 -9.68 0.75
CA SER A 121 0.95 -11.09 0.38
C SER A 121 -0.32 -11.94 0.51
N VAL A 122 -1.27 -11.55 1.37
CA VAL A 122 -2.47 -12.35 1.69
C VAL A 122 -3.43 -12.48 0.50
N PRO A 123 -3.86 -11.39 -0.17
CA PRO A 123 -4.70 -11.48 -1.36
C PRO A 123 -4.08 -12.29 -2.50
N LEU A 124 -2.75 -12.25 -2.63
CA LEU A 124 -2.00 -12.93 -3.70
C LEU A 124 -1.66 -14.39 -3.36
N LYS A 125 -1.85 -14.81 -2.11
CA LYS A 125 -1.39 -16.11 -1.60
C LYS A 125 0.11 -16.34 -1.84
N THR A 126 0.91 -15.32 -1.55
CA THR A 126 2.38 -15.36 -1.68
C THR A 126 3.10 -15.18 -0.34
N TYR A 127 2.37 -15.29 0.77
CA TYR A 127 2.94 -15.17 2.11
C TYR A 127 3.80 -16.38 2.47
N LEU A 128 4.85 -16.11 3.24
CA LEU A 128 5.64 -17.14 3.91
C LEU A 128 4.86 -17.73 5.10
N PRO A 129 5.25 -18.92 5.61
CA PRO A 129 4.58 -19.55 6.74
C PRO A 129 4.39 -18.61 7.94
N ASP A 130 5.43 -17.85 8.28
CA ASP A 130 5.49 -16.83 9.35
C ASP A 130 5.24 -15.40 8.85
N GLY A 131 4.85 -15.24 7.58
CA GLY A 131 4.58 -13.93 6.99
C GLY A 131 3.44 -13.20 7.70
N ASP A 132 3.66 -11.90 7.94
CA ASP A 132 2.69 -10.99 8.55
C ASP A 132 1.37 -10.92 7.74
N ILE A 133 0.26 -10.67 8.44
CA ILE A 133 -1.01 -10.26 7.83
C ILE A 133 -1.02 -8.75 7.78
N ASP A 134 -1.10 -8.21 6.58
CA ASP A 134 -1.14 -6.78 6.31
C ASP A 134 -2.60 -6.34 6.06
N LEU A 135 -3.07 -5.39 6.87
CA LEU A 135 -4.45 -4.89 6.83
C LEU A 135 -4.48 -3.37 6.69
N THR A 136 -5.42 -2.86 5.91
CA THR A 136 -5.77 -1.44 5.82
C THR A 136 -7.11 -1.23 6.49
N LEU A 137 -7.16 -0.33 7.48
CA LEU A 137 -8.40 0.16 8.07
C LEU A 137 -8.78 1.49 7.42
N LEU A 138 -9.99 1.53 6.85
CA LEU A 138 -10.60 2.73 6.29
C LEU A 138 -11.73 3.18 7.20
N CYS A 139 -11.86 4.49 7.40
CA CYS A 139 -13.04 5.10 8.01
C CYS A 139 -13.38 6.41 7.29
N ALA A 140 -14.60 6.53 6.79
CA ALA A 140 -15.06 7.74 6.08
C ALA A 140 -15.67 8.81 7.00
N ALA A 141 -15.96 8.47 8.26
CA ALA A 141 -16.72 9.32 9.18
C ALA A 141 -15.85 10.02 10.25
N ILE A 142 -14.56 9.69 10.34
CA ILE A 142 -13.65 10.13 11.40
C ILE A 142 -12.47 10.86 10.77
N SER A 143 -12.03 11.98 11.36
CA SER A 143 -10.81 12.69 10.94
C SER A 143 -9.54 11.87 11.20
N ASP A 144 -8.47 12.09 10.44
CA ASP A 144 -7.21 11.33 10.55
C ASP A 144 -6.58 11.33 11.96
N GLU A 145 -6.69 12.44 12.70
CA GLU A 145 -6.15 12.58 14.06
C GLU A 145 -6.98 11.81 15.10
N ASN A 146 -8.31 11.79 14.94
CA ASN A 146 -9.18 11.01 15.81
C ASN A 146 -9.06 9.51 15.50
N LEU A 147 -8.90 9.16 14.23
CA LEU A 147 -8.79 7.77 13.78
C LEU A 147 -7.60 7.05 14.41
N GLU A 148 -6.45 7.70 14.50
CA GLU A 148 -5.25 7.15 15.14
C GLU A 148 -5.46 6.80 16.62
N ASN A 149 -6.04 7.73 17.37
CA ASN A 149 -6.31 7.55 18.79
C ASN A 149 -7.34 6.45 19.02
N GLU A 150 -8.40 6.41 18.20
CA GLU A 150 -9.43 5.37 18.24
C GLU A 150 -8.86 3.99 17.96
N VAL A 151 -8.09 3.84 16.88
CA VAL A 151 -7.45 2.55 16.52
C VAL A 151 -6.54 2.06 17.65
N CYS A 152 -5.73 2.95 18.22
CA CYS A 152 -4.88 2.60 19.34
C CYS A 152 -5.69 2.21 20.58
N ALA A 153 -6.77 2.92 20.89
CA ALA A 153 -7.62 2.63 22.05
C ALA A 153 -8.31 1.27 21.90
N ILE A 154 -8.88 0.98 20.73
CA ILE A 154 -9.52 -0.31 20.41
C ILE A 154 -8.51 -1.45 20.59
N LEU A 155 -7.34 -1.38 19.95
CA LEU A 155 -6.35 -2.46 20.00
C LEU A 155 -5.76 -2.64 21.41
N LYS A 156 -5.51 -1.56 22.15
CA LYS A 156 -5.07 -1.65 23.55
C LYS A 156 -6.16 -2.22 24.47
N SER A 157 -7.42 -1.91 24.22
CA SER A 157 -8.51 -2.53 24.97
C SER A 157 -8.58 -4.03 24.71
N GLU A 158 -8.37 -4.47 23.47
CA GLU A 158 -8.39 -5.87 23.09
C GLU A 158 -7.18 -6.64 23.66
N GLU A 159 -6.01 -5.99 23.78
CA GLU A 159 -4.84 -6.55 24.49
C GLU A 159 -5.12 -6.88 25.96
N GLN A 160 -6.01 -6.13 26.63
CA GLN A 160 -6.38 -6.40 28.03
C GLN A 160 -7.44 -7.50 28.19
N ARG A 161 -8.05 -7.96 27.09
CA ARG A 161 -9.12 -8.96 27.11
C ARG A 161 -8.55 -10.37 27.10
N LYS A 162 -8.86 -11.12 28.15
CA LYS A 162 -8.41 -12.51 28.35
C LYS A 162 -9.31 -13.55 27.68
N ASP A 163 -10.50 -13.16 27.26
CA ASP A 163 -11.52 -13.99 26.64
C ASP A 163 -11.59 -13.83 25.11
N SER A 164 -10.61 -13.14 24.52
CA SER A 164 -10.53 -12.89 23.08
C SER A 164 -10.23 -14.18 22.30
N GLU A 165 -10.78 -14.28 21.08
CA GLU A 165 -10.53 -15.41 20.16
C GLU A 165 -9.05 -15.49 19.76
N PHE A 166 -8.40 -14.33 19.67
CA PHE A 166 -6.99 -14.19 19.33
C PHE A 166 -6.29 -13.29 20.33
N GLU A 167 -5.14 -13.75 20.81
CA GLU A 167 -4.32 -12.98 21.74
C GLU A 167 -3.67 -11.78 21.02
N VAL A 168 -3.97 -10.58 21.50
CA VAL A 168 -3.34 -9.33 21.09
C VAL A 168 -2.29 -8.98 22.15
N LYS A 169 -1.05 -8.74 21.73
CA LYS A 169 0.07 -8.38 22.61
C LYS A 169 0.94 -7.32 21.97
N ASP A 170 1.66 -6.59 22.83
CA ASP A 170 2.68 -5.60 22.51
C ASP A 170 2.25 -4.67 21.37
N VAL A 171 1.07 -4.07 21.49
CA VAL A 171 0.54 -3.13 20.50
C VAL A 171 1.53 -1.96 20.34
N LYS A 172 2.22 -1.91 19.20
CA LYS A 172 3.27 -0.93 18.92
C LYS A 172 2.84 0.02 17.83
N TYR A 173 2.80 1.30 18.16
CA TYR A 173 2.67 2.36 17.17
C TYR A 173 4.02 2.63 16.51
N VAL A 174 4.02 2.76 15.18
CA VAL A 174 5.21 3.09 14.41
C VAL A 174 5.00 4.46 13.76
N PRO A 175 5.68 5.52 14.25
CA PRO A 175 5.64 6.84 13.62
C PRO A 175 6.47 6.80 12.32
N ALA A 176 5.79 6.62 11.19
CA ALA A 176 6.36 6.62 9.85
C ALA A 176 5.49 7.45 8.90
N GLU A 177 5.94 7.66 7.66
CA GLU A 177 5.16 8.35 6.63
C GLU A 177 3.79 7.67 6.41
N VAL A 178 3.75 6.35 6.56
CA VAL A 178 2.52 5.57 6.60
C VAL A 178 2.23 5.16 8.04
N LYS A 179 1.10 5.62 8.56
CA LYS A 179 0.68 5.35 9.93
C LYS A 179 0.36 3.86 10.13
N LEU A 180 1.07 3.22 11.06
CA LEU A 180 1.02 1.76 11.24
C LEU A 180 0.99 1.36 12.71
N VAL A 181 0.16 0.37 13.03
CA VAL A 181 0.18 -0.35 14.30
C VAL A 181 0.64 -1.78 14.04
N LYS A 182 1.70 -2.21 14.74
CA LYS A 182 2.18 -3.60 14.72
C LYS A 182 1.65 -4.32 15.94
N VAL A 183 1.01 -5.46 15.68
CA VAL A 183 0.53 -6.40 16.70
C VAL A 183 1.28 -7.71 16.47
N PRO A 184 2.30 -8.04 17.29
CA PRO A 184 2.90 -9.35 17.27
C PRO A 184 1.82 -10.39 17.58
N TYR A 185 1.68 -11.29 16.63
CA TYR A 185 0.82 -12.44 16.75
C TYR A 185 1.68 -13.55 17.36
N SER A 186 1.33 -14.05 18.55
CA SER A 186 2.07 -15.14 19.18
C SER A 186 1.19 -16.38 19.41
N LYS A 187 1.69 -17.50 18.85
CA LYS A 187 1.29 -18.90 18.99
C LYS A 187 -0.10 -19.31 18.51
N ILE A 188 -0.11 -19.89 17.32
CA ILE A 188 -0.93 -21.09 17.08
C ILE A 188 -0.02 -22.31 17.09
N VAL A 189 -0.34 -23.23 17.99
CA VAL A 189 0.04 -24.64 17.86
C VAL A 189 -0.79 -25.18 16.70
N ASP A 190 -0.15 -25.66 15.64
CA ASP A 190 -0.82 -26.46 14.62
C ASP A 190 -1.59 -27.59 15.31
N LEU A 191 -2.90 -27.45 15.48
CA LEU A 191 -3.76 -28.52 15.99
C LEU A 191 -4.05 -29.60 14.93
N TYR A 192 -3.30 -29.61 13.83
CA TYR A 192 -3.29 -30.70 12.86
C TYR A 192 -1.86 -31.20 12.61
N GLY A 193 -1.15 -31.54 13.68
CA GLY A 193 -0.07 -32.51 13.67
C GLY A 193 -0.62 -33.93 13.43
N GLY A 194 -1.11 -34.20 12.22
CA GLY A 194 -1.36 -35.55 11.76
C GLY A 194 -0.03 -36.21 11.40
N ARG A 195 0.42 -37.13 12.27
CA ARG A 195 1.47 -38.11 11.97
C ARG A 195 1.25 -38.70 10.57
N SER A 196 2.17 -38.46 9.65
CA SER A 196 2.45 -39.42 8.58
C SER A 196 3.64 -40.26 9.05
N SER A 197 3.34 -41.33 9.79
CA SER A 197 4.21 -42.51 9.77
C SER A 197 3.96 -43.22 8.44
N LEU A 198 5.00 -43.34 7.62
CA LEU A 198 5.46 -44.56 6.96
C LEU A 198 6.91 -44.34 6.54
#